data_AF-A0A0U3PHM0-F1
#
_entry.id   AF-A0A0U3PHM0-F1
#
_cell.length_a   1.000
_cell.length_b   1.000
_cell.length_c   1.000
_cell.angle_alpha   90.00
_cell.angle_beta   90.00
_cell.angle_gamma   90.00
#
_symmetry.space_group_name_H-M   'P 1'
#
loop_
_entity.id
_entity.type
_entity.pdbx_description
1 polymer ?
#
loop_
_entity_poly.entity_id
_entity_poly.type
_entity_poly.pdbx_seq_one_letter_code
_entity_poly.pdbx_strand_id
1 'polypeptide(L)'
;MTANFIRALAVKSFDIPDKKRCPDKAEFDLVTVDDYSVARLILAPGWRWSESAKPMELTDFCEHSHLGYCVSGSLEIQTSDGVRSTIRAHDTYALPPGHDEWVVGSEPFVAIEFLGTASFGRPRSRGLHALI
;
A
#
# COMPACT_ATOMS: atom_id res chain seq x y z
N MET A 1 -24.10 2.63 -2.45
CA MET A 1 -22.95 1.78 -2.14
C MET A 1 -23.33 0.36 -2.48
N THR A 2 -22.61 -0.30 -3.38
CA THR A 2 -22.63 -1.76 -3.50
C THR A 2 -22.21 -2.31 -2.14
N ALA A 3 -23.00 -3.22 -1.58
CA ALA A 3 -22.67 -3.81 -0.29
C ALA A 3 -21.51 -4.80 -0.47
N ASN A 4 -20.48 -4.65 0.36
CA ASN A 4 -19.40 -5.62 0.48
C ASN A 4 -19.92 -6.80 1.29
N PHE A 5 -19.94 -8.00 0.69
CA PHE A 5 -20.35 -9.23 1.36
C PHE A 5 -19.14 -10.16 1.50
N ILE A 6 -19.09 -10.87 2.63
CA ILE A 6 -18.17 -11.99 2.82
C ILE A 6 -18.96 -13.26 2.50
N ARG A 7 -18.45 -14.07 1.55
CA ARG A 7 -19.15 -15.25 1.04
C ARG A 7 -18.70 -16.53 1.73
N ALA A 8 -17.44 -16.58 2.15
CA ALA A 8 -16.87 -17.72 2.84
C ALA A 8 -16.04 -17.31 4.06
N LEU A 9 -16.02 -18.20 5.07
CA LEU A 9 -15.03 -18.11 6.14
C LEU A 9 -13.64 -18.37 5.56
N ALA A 10 -12.73 -17.41 5.73
CA ALA A 10 -11.33 -17.56 5.36
C ALA A 10 -10.45 -16.87 6.41
N VAL A 11 -9.35 -17.53 6.78
CA VAL A 11 -8.35 -16.98 7.70
C VAL A 11 -6.98 -17.18 7.06
N LYS A 12 -6.22 -16.09 6.94
CA LYS A 12 -4.88 -16.06 6.35
C LYS A 12 -3.94 -15.32 7.28
N SER A 13 -2.66 -15.67 7.26
CA SER A 13 -1.60 -14.96 7.98
C SER A 13 -0.61 -14.36 6.98
N PHE A 14 -0.11 -13.16 7.28
CA PHE A 14 1.01 -12.56 6.54
C PHE A 14 2.36 -13.24 6.82
N ASP A 15 2.44 -14.12 7.83
CA ASP A 15 3.66 -14.89 8.10
C ASP A 15 3.88 -15.97 7.02
N ILE A 16 2.81 -16.38 6.34
CA ILE A 16 2.83 -17.28 5.19
C ILE A 16 1.94 -16.66 4.09
N PRO A 17 2.42 -15.58 3.43
CA PRO A 17 1.61 -14.85 2.48
C PRO A 17 1.40 -15.66 1.20
N ASP A 18 0.28 -15.43 0.53
CA ASP A 18 0.02 -16.06 -0.78
C ASP A 18 1.01 -15.55 -1.84
N LYS A 19 1.44 -14.29 -1.71
CA LYS A 19 2.48 -13.68 -2.54
C LYS A 19 3.31 -12.72 -1.72
N LYS A 20 4.64 -12.83 -1.85
CA LYS A 20 5.61 -11.87 -1.29
C LYS A 20 6.36 -11.19 -2.43
N ARG A 21 6.58 -9.87 -2.32
CA ARG A 21 7.43 -9.10 -3.24
C ARG A 21 8.40 -8.24 -2.44
N CYS A 22 9.66 -8.18 -2.85
CA CYS A 22 10.72 -7.48 -2.12
C CYS A 22 11.54 -6.56 -3.06
N PRO A 23 10.97 -5.46 -3.59
CA PRO A 23 11.76 -4.46 -4.29
C PRO A 23 12.68 -3.69 -3.32
N ASP A 24 13.53 -2.81 -3.86
CA ASP A 24 14.50 -2.07 -3.04
C ASP A 24 13.83 -1.35 -1.86
N LYS A 25 14.35 -1.62 -0.65
CA LYS A 25 13.88 -1.07 0.64
C LYS A 25 12.38 -1.25 0.92
N ALA A 26 11.72 -2.19 0.27
CA ALA A 26 10.29 -2.43 0.46
C ALA A 26 9.96 -3.93 0.43
N GLU A 27 8.95 -4.30 1.21
CA GLU A 27 8.36 -5.63 1.21
C GLU A 27 6.84 -5.52 1.20
N PHE A 28 6.22 -6.35 0.36
CA PHE A 28 4.78 -6.45 0.20
C PHE A 28 4.37 -7.90 0.38
N ASP A 29 3.67 -8.19 1.47
CA ASP A 29 3.05 -9.48 1.75
C ASP A 29 1.57 -9.40 1.40
N LEU A 30 1.09 -10.24 0.49
CA LEU A 30 -0.30 -10.24 0.04
C LEU A 30 -0.97 -11.55 0.44
N VAL A 31 -2.20 -11.43 0.91
CA VAL A 31 -3.11 -12.55 1.13
C VAL A 31 -4.44 -12.26 0.44
N THR A 32 -5.10 -13.30 -0.06
CA THR A 32 -6.48 -13.21 -0.53
C THR A 32 -7.39 -13.88 0.49
N VAL A 33 -8.34 -13.12 1.02
CA VAL A 33 -9.35 -13.56 2.00
C VAL A 33 -10.72 -13.30 1.38
N ASP A 34 -11.45 -14.37 1.05
CA ASP A 34 -12.67 -14.30 0.22
C ASP A 34 -12.36 -13.62 -1.13
N ASP A 35 -13.16 -12.63 -1.56
CA ASP A 35 -12.93 -11.87 -2.80
C ASP A 35 -12.06 -10.60 -2.58
N TYR A 36 -11.32 -10.52 -1.47
CA TYR A 36 -10.57 -9.34 -1.06
C TYR A 36 -9.07 -9.65 -0.97
N SER A 37 -8.26 -8.79 -1.59
CA SER A 37 -6.81 -8.79 -1.37
C SER A 37 -6.45 -7.82 -0.26
N VAL A 38 -5.71 -8.29 0.72
CA VAL A 38 -5.17 -7.48 1.81
C VAL A 38 -3.65 -7.60 1.76
N ALA A 39 -2.95 -6.50 1.99
CA ALA A 39 -1.51 -6.49 2.01
C ALA A 39 -0.94 -5.96 3.31
N ARG A 40 0.22 -6.49 3.72
CA ARG A 40 1.12 -5.84 4.66
C ARG A 40 2.25 -5.20 3.88
N LEU A 41 2.32 -3.88 3.98
CA LEU A 41 3.35 -3.02 3.44
C LEU A 41 4.42 -2.79 4.49
N ILE A 42 5.69 -3.01 4.14
CA ILE A 42 6.84 -2.72 4.99
C ILE A 42 7.84 -1.89 4.18
N LEU A 43 8.07 -0.65 4.59
CA LEU A 43 8.99 0.27 3.94
C LEU A 43 10.13 0.60 4.89
N ALA A 44 11.37 0.35 4.46
CA ALA A 44 12.54 0.58 5.30
C ALA A 44 12.87 2.08 5.43
N PRO A 45 13.60 2.50 6.48
CA PRO A 45 14.13 3.86 6.58
C PRO A 45 14.87 4.30 5.32
N GLY A 46 14.58 5.52 4.87
CA GLY A 46 15.14 6.06 3.62
C GLY A 46 14.55 5.45 2.34
N TRP A 47 13.42 4.74 2.43
CA TRP A 47 12.57 4.47 1.27
C TRP A 47 11.77 5.73 0.93
N ARG A 48 11.70 6.04 -0.37
CA ARG A 48 10.89 7.10 -0.95
C ARG A 48 10.35 6.63 -2.29
N TRP A 49 9.06 6.84 -2.57
CA TRP A 49 8.43 6.35 -3.79
C TRP A 49 9.15 6.87 -5.04
N SER A 50 9.44 8.17 -5.11
CA SER A 50 10.11 8.79 -6.26
C SER A 50 11.54 8.31 -6.51
N GLU A 51 12.17 7.64 -5.53
CA GLU A 51 13.52 7.08 -5.65
C GLU A 51 13.49 5.56 -5.86
N SER A 52 12.72 4.84 -5.04
CA SER A 52 12.72 3.38 -4.97
C SER A 52 11.70 2.72 -5.90
N ALA A 53 10.55 3.36 -6.16
CA ALA A 53 9.46 2.76 -6.95
C ALA A 53 9.31 3.36 -8.35
N LYS A 54 9.48 4.69 -8.49
CA LYS A 54 9.37 5.42 -9.76
C LYS A 54 10.12 4.79 -10.93
N PRO A 55 11.37 4.28 -10.78
CA PRO A 55 12.09 3.66 -11.89
C PRO A 55 11.38 2.44 -12.51
N MET A 56 10.53 1.74 -11.75
CA MET A 56 9.75 0.60 -12.22
C MET A 56 8.35 0.98 -12.67
N GLU A 57 7.73 1.97 -12.02
CA GLU A 57 6.35 2.39 -12.27
C GLU A 57 6.21 3.38 -13.45
N LEU A 58 7.32 3.99 -13.89
CA LEU A 58 7.40 4.84 -15.10
C LEU A 58 6.37 5.98 -15.13
N THR A 59 6.05 6.51 -13.95
CA THR A 59 5.11 7.61 -13.73
C THR A 59 5.77 8.70 -12.89
N ASP A 60 5.23 9.92 -12.90
CA ASP A 60 5.84 11.02 -12.15
C ASP A 60 5.55 10.98 -10.65
N PHE A 61 4.41 10.39 -10.29
CA PHE A 61 3.90 10.21 -8.93
C PHE A 61 3.29 8.81 -8.79
N CYS A 62 3.07 8.38 -7.55
CA CYS A 62 2.29 7.18 -7.28
C CYS A 62 0.85 7.39 -7.78
N GLU A 63 0.45 6.57 -8.75
CA GLU A 63 -0.90 6.61 -9.35
C GLU A 63 -1.86 5.59 -8.73
N HIS A 64 -1.42 4.90 -7.66
CA HIS A 64 -2.27 3.97 -6.94
C HIS A 64 -3.18 4.73 -5.98
N SER A 65 -4.38 4.19 -5.76
CA SER A 65 -5.22 4.61 -4.65
C SER A 65 -4.87 3.73 -3.45
N HIS A 66 -4.70 4.32 -2.28
CA HIS A 66 -4.39 3.58 -1.06
C HIS A 66 -5.50 3.75 -0.05
N LEU A 67 -5.86 2.66 0.62
CA LEU A 67 -6.69 2.68 1.83
C LEU A 67 -6.05 1.72 2.82
N GLY A 68 -5.61 2.24 3.96
CA GLY A 68 -4.85 1.45 4.91
C GLY A 68 -4.91 1.92 6.34
N TYR A 69 -4.27 1.12 7.18
CA TYR A 69 -4.05 1.35 8.59
C TYR A 69 -2.56 1.20 8.90
N CYS A 70 -1.98 2.21 9.53
CA CYS A 70 -0.58 2.20 9.94
C CYS A 70 -0.43 1.41 11.25
N VAL A 71 0.39 0.36 11.21
CA VAL A 71 0.75 -0.46 12.36
C VAL A 71 1.89 0.19 13.14
N SER A 72 2.94 0.65 12.46
CA SER A 72 4.11 1.26 13.11
C SER A 72 4.90 2.17 12.17
N GLY A 73 5.82 2.96 12.73
CA GLY A 73 6.61 3.95 11.99
C GLY A 73 5.82 5.20 11.57
N SER A 74 6.36 5.93 10.59
CA SER A 74 5.74 7.14 10.04
C SER A 74 6.06 7.33 8.57
N LEU A 75 5.06 7.79 7.80
CA LEU A 75 5.17 8.06 6.37
C LEU A 75 4.74 9.50 6.11
N GLU A 76 5.59 10.30 5.49
CA GLU A 76 5.20 11.60 4.95
C GLU A 76 4.67 11.44 3.55
N ILE A 77 3.60 12.16 3.25
CA ILE A 77 2.95 12.21 1.95
C ILE A 77 3.06 13.62 1.41
N GLN A 78 3.33 13.73 0.12
CA GLN A 78 3.15 14.97 -0.63
C GLN A 78 2.38 14.70 -1.92
N THR A 79 1.18 15.27 -2.03
CA THR A 79 0.41 15.23 -3.28
C THR A 79 1.00 16.18 -4.32
N SER A 80 0.68 15.94 -5.58
CA SER A 80 1.13 16.74 -6.73
C SER A 80 0.69 18.21 -6.69
N ASP A 81 -0.40 18.54 -6.01
CA ASP A 81 -0.86 19.91 -5.74
C ASP A 81 -0.21 20.54 -4.49
N GLY A 82 0.70 19.81 -3.84
CA GLY A 82 1.54 20.31 -2.76
C GLY A 82 0.99 20.11 -1.35
N VAL A 83 -0.18 19.49 -1.17
CA VAL A 83 -0.69 19.12 0.16
C VAL A 83 0.24 18.11 0.80
N ARG A 84 0.53 18.30 2.10
CA ARG A 84 1.36 17.40 2.89
C ARG A 84 0.62 16.90 4.11
N SER A 85 0.90 15.65 4.47
CA SER A 85 0.40 15.04 5.69
C SER A 85 1.34 13.94 6.15
N THR A 86 1.39 13.68 7.44
CA THR A 86 2.10 12.53 8.01
C THR A 86 1.10 11.48 8.45
N ILE A 87 1.34 10.23 8.06
CA ILE A 87 0.69 9.04 8.63
C ILE A 87 1.58 8.53 9.77
N ARG A 88 0.99 8.26 10.93
CA ARG A 88 1.67 7.69 12.11
C ARG A 88 1.00 6.40 12.55
N ALA A 89 1.67 5.65 13.43
CA ALA A 89 1.11 4.46 14.04
C ALA A 89 -0.31 4.73 14.57
N HIS A 90 -1.22 3.81 14.28
CA HIS A 90 -2.65 3.86 14.62
C HIS A 90 -3.52 4.78 13.74
N ASP A 91 -2.95 5.49 12.77
CA ASP A 91 -3.74 6.24 11.80
C ASP A 91 -4.33 5.33 10.72
N THR A 92 -5.56 5.65 10.29
CA THR A 92 -6.12 5.16 9.03
C THR A 92 -5.99 6.24 7.96
N TYR A 93 -5.71 5.85 6.72
CA TYR A 93 -5.44 6.80 5.65
C TYR A 93 -6.11 6.40 4.33
N ALA A 94 -6.43 7.41 3.53
CA ALA A 94 -6.83 7.26 2.14
C ALA A 94 -5.98 8.20 1.28
N LEU A 95 -5.21 7.66 0.34
CA LEU A 95 -4.34 8.43 -0.56
C LEU A 95 -4.87 8.34 -1.99
N PRO A 96 -5.24 9.47 -2.61
CA PRO A 96 -5.63 9.49 -4.01
C PRO A 96 -4.39 9.39 -4.92
N PRO A 97 -4.54 8.95 -6.18
CA PRO A 97 -3.46 9.01 -7.17
C PRO A 97 -2.84 10.41 -7.28
N GLY A 98 -1.55 10.47 -7.60
CA GLY A 98 -0.80 11.71 -7.76
C GLY A 98 -0.13 12.17 -6.47
N HIS A 99 0.60 11.27 -5.78
CA HIS A 99 1.40 11.58 -4.59
C HIS A 99 2.80 10.96 -4.63
N ASP A 100 3.74 11.56 -3.90
CA ASP A 100 4.99 10.95 -3.48
C ASP A 100 4.91 10.67 -1.97
N GLU A 101 5.61 9.65 -1.51
CA GLU A 101 5.60 9.27 -0.11
C GLU A 101 6.95 8.72 0.34
N TRP A 102 7.31 8.95 1.59
CA TRP A 102 8.60 8.51 2.12
C TRP A 102 8.57 8.23 3.62
N VAL A 103 9.38 7.26 4.03
CA VAL A 103 9.53 6.87 5.44
C VAL A 103 10.29 7.96 6.18
N VAL A 104 9.76 8.35 7.35
CA VAL A 104 10.41 9.33 8.23
C VAL A 104 10.94 8.66 9.48
N GLY A 105 12.20 8.95 9.81
CA GLY A 105 12.86 8.45 11.00
C GLY A 105 13.66 7.17 10.73
N SER A 106 13.96 6.44 11.81
CA SER A 106 14.79 5.23 11.80
C SER A 106 13.99 3.93 11.92
N GLU A 107 12.68 4.01 12.08
CA GLU A 107 11.79 2.85 12.16
C GLU A 107 11.17 2.58 10.78
N PRO A 108 11.08 1.30 10.34
CA PRO A 108 10.28 0.97 9.17
C PRO A 108 8.83 1.42 9.31
N PHE A 109 8.25 1.92 8.22
CA PHE A 109 6.81 2.11 8.15
C PHE A 109 6.15 0.77 7.83
N VAL A 110 5.22 0.34 8.70
CA VAL A 110 4.47 -0.91 8.53
C VAL A 110 2.99 -0.57 8.46
N ALA A 111 2.30 -0.99 7.41
CA ALA A 111 0.87 -0.75 7.24
C ALA A 111 0.13 -1.97 6.70
N ILE A 112 -1.17 -2.04 7.00
CA ILE A 112 -2.10 -2.99 6.38
C ILE A 112 -2.94 -2.21 5.36
N GLU A 113 -2.89 -2.62 4.10
CA GLU A 113 -3.66 -2.01 3.01
C GLU A 113 -4.77 -2.92 2.51
N PHE A 114 -5.94 -2.31 2.33
CA PHE A 114 -7.16 -2.93 1.80
C PHE A 114 -7.42 -2.56 0.34
N LEU A 115 -6.72 -1.53 -0.16
CA LEU A 115 -6.73 -1.07 -1.55
C LEU A 115 -5.36 -0.46 -1.86
N GLY A 116 -4.79 -0.76 -3.03
CA GLY A 116 -3.46 -0.27 -3.44
C GLY A 116 -2.48 -1.39 -3.76
N THR A 117 -1.87 -2.00 -2.74
CA THR A 117 -0.78 -2.99 -2.91
C THR A 117 -1.13 -4.21 -3.77
N ALA A 118 -2.41 -4.64 -3.81
CA ALA A 118 -2.86 -5.74 -4.69
C ALA A 118 -2.61 -5.47 -6.19
N SER A 119 -2.52 -4.19 -6.55
CA SER A 119 -2.34 -3.71 -7.92
C SER A 119 -0.89 -3.44 -8.30
N PHE A 120 0.05 -3.45 -7.35
CA PHE A 120 1.47 -3.16 -7.60
C PHE A 120 2.01 -4.07 -8.72
N GLY A 121 2.67 -3.50 -9.74
CA GLY A 121 3.15 -4.23 -10.92
C GLY A 121 2.08 -4.89 -11.80
N ARG A 122 0.82 -4.44 -11.75
CA ARG A 122 -0.24 -4.78 -12.73
C ARG A 122 -0.72 -3.50 -13.43
N PRO A 123 -1.23 -3.57 -14.68
CA PRO A 123 -1.82 -2.43 -15.34
C PRO A 123 -2.97 -1.84 -14.51
N ARG A 124 -2.97 -0.51 -14.37
CA ARG A 124 -3.90 0.35 -13.62
C ARG A 124 -5.26 -0.33 -13.33
N SER A 125 -5.47 -0.82 -12.11
CA SER A 125 -6.82 -1.06 -11.60
C SER A 125 -7.25 0.15 -10.76
N ARG A 126 -8.20 0.91 -11.31
CA ARG A 126 -9.00 1.85 -10.51
C ARG A 126 -9.77 1.02 -9.50
N GLY A 127 -9.26 0.88 -8.27
CA GLY A 127 -10.01 0.46 -7.07
C GLY A 127 -11.19 -0.46 -7.29
N LEU A 128 -11.01 -1.53 -8.08
CA LEU A 128 -12.00 -2.55 -8.31
C LEU A 128 -11.31 -3.84 -7.91
N HIS A 129 -11.81 -4.43 -6.84
CA HIS A 129 -11.61 -5.81 -6.42
C HIS A 129 -10.99 -6.62 -7.55
N ALA A 130 -9.74 -7.02 -7.37
CA ALA A 130 -8.94 -7.69 -8.38
C ALA A 130 -9.49 -9.10 -8.68
N LEU A 131 -10.64 -9.14 -9.33
CA LEU A 131 -11.10 -10.24 -10.16
C LEU A 131 -10.36 -10.10 -11.50
N ILE A 132 -9.24 -10.82 -11.56
CA ILE A 132 -8.68 -11.64 -12.67
C ILE A 132 -7.25 -12.01 -12.26
#